data_AF-A0A354P560-F1
#
_entry.id   AF-A0A354P560-F1
#
_cell.length_a   1.000
_cell.length_b   1.000
_cell.length_c   1.000
_cell.angle_alpha   90.00
_cell.angle_beta   90.00
_cell.angle_gamma   90.00
#
_symmetry.space_group_name_H-M   'P 1'
#
loop_
_entity.id
_entity.type
_entity.pdbx_description
1 polymer ?
#
loop_
_entity_poly.entity_id
_entity_poly.type
_entity_poly.pdbx_seq_one_letter_code
_entity_poly.pdbx_strand_id
1 'polypeptide(L)'
;FGIISELISVHSHKHIFGYRFIAYSSIAIALLGFLVWGHHMFTSGMSSLTTIIFSALTFTVSIPSAIKVFNWLATLYKGSISLTTPMCYAISFLFLFTIGGLTGLFLGVLSVDLHLHDTYFIVAHFHYVMMGGTMIAFLGGLFHWWPKMTGKMFSEVGGQISCFIVFIGFNMTFLPQFVLGSRGMPRRYATYDPEFAFLHQLSSYGAFLLGIGLLVAGVVLAYSLFNGKKAPANPWGGVTLEWQCSSPPPFYNFARPPVVGDPYDFTGLGWDEKKENYVFLDPIVEPGQGVKAAPVGVPAHAGGQQ
;
A
#
# COMPACT_ATOMS: atom_id res chain seq x y z
N PHE A 1 1.89 -3.40 2.54
CA PHE A 1 1.13 -3.28 3.81
C PHE A 1 1.55 -2.09 4.68
N GLY A 2 2.83 -1.95 5.07
CA GLY A 2 3.26 -0.81 5.89
C GLY A 2 2.91 0.55 5.27
N ILE A 3 3.21 0.72 3.98
CA ILE A 3 2.80 1.90 3.20
C ILE A 3 1.30 2.16 3.33
N ILE A 4 0.46 1.13 3.15
CA ILE A 4 -1.00 1.27 3.23
C ILE A 4 -1.46 1.73 4.61
N SER A 5 -0.83 1.26 5.69
CA SER A 5 -1.11 1.74 7.05
C SER A 5 -0.87 3.24 7.17
N GLU A 6 0.25 3.75 6.63
CA GLU A 6 0.55 5.19 6.60
C GLU A 6 -0.47 5.96 5.76
N LEU A 7 -0.71 5.52 4.52
CA LEU A 7 -1.62 6.23 3.62
C LEU A 7 -3.03 6.33 4.22
N ILE A 8 -3.54 5.23 4.76
CA ILE A 8 -4.88 5.20 5.32
C ILE A 8 -4.98 6.09 6.56
N SER A 9 -4.00 6.06 7.46
CA SER A 9 -4.07 6.87 8.67
C SER A 9 -3.92 8.37 8.37
N VAL A 10 -2.92 8.75 7.56
CA VAL A 10 -2.64 10.16 7.24
C VAL A 10 -3.77 10.79 6.44
N HIS A 11 -4.23 10.14 5.36
CA HIS A 11 -5.24 10.72 4.48
C HIS A 11 -6.68 10.54 4.97
N SER A 12 -6.88 9.88 6.11
CA SER A 12 -8.15 9.90 6.85
C SER A 12 -8.09 10.73 8.14
N HIS A 13 -6.94 11.36 8.42
CA HIS A 13 -6.63 12.09 9.66
C HIS A 13 -7.13 11.38 10.91
N LYS A 14 -6.90 10.08 10.96
CA LYS A 14 -7.40 9.22 12.03
C LYS A 14 -6.35 8.21 12.46
N HIS A 15 -6.23 8.08 13.77
CA HIS A 15 -5.36 7.09 14.39
C HIS A 15 -5.67 5.69 13.85
N ILE A 16 -4.62 4.94 13.49
CA ILE A 16 -4.80 3.59 12.95
C ILE A 16 -5.50 2.68 13.96
N PHE A 17 -6.59 2.06 13.53
CA PHE A 17 -7.36 1.20 14.41
C PHE A 17 -6.58 -0.08 14.70
N GLY A 18 -6.43 -0.41 15.98
CA GLY A 18 -5.79 -1.65 16.43
C GLY A 18 -4.34 -1.82 15.96
N TYR A 19 -3.50 -0.80 16.15
CA TYR A 19 -2.06 -0.82 15.83
C TYR A 19 -1.36 -2.13 16.23
N ARG A 20 -1.57 -2.59 17.47
CA ARG A 20 -1.02 -3.85 17.99
C ARG A 20 -1.46 -5.07 17.18
N PHE A 21 -2.73 -5.13 16.76
CA PHE A 21 -3.23 -6.23 15.94
C PHE A 21 -2.58 -6.23 14.56
N ILE A 22 -2.37 -5.06 13.94
CA ILE A 22 -1.65 -4.94 12.67
C ILE A 22 -0.18 -5.37 12.82
N ALA A 23 0.48 -4.96 13.89
CA ALA A 23 1.86 -5.31 14.18
C ALA A 23 2.03 -6.83 14.40
N TYR A 24 1.23 -7.43 15.30
CA TYR A 24 1.27 -8.87 15.54
C TYR A 24 0.86 -9.69 14.32
N SER A 25 -0.10 -9.22 13.52
CA SER A 25 -0.44 -9.87 12.25
C SER A 25 0.74 -9.88 11.28
N SER A 26 1.57 -8.84 11.27
CA SER A 26 2.76 -8.79 10.42
C SER A 26 3.83 -9.78 10.87
N ILE A 27 4.00 -9.95 12.18
CA ILE A 27 4.88 -10.99 12.75
C ILE A 27 4.35 -12.39 12.42
N ALA A 28 3.03 -12.62 12.58
CA ALA A 28 2.41 -13.89 12.25
C ALA A 28 2.59 -14.26 10.77
N ILE A 29 2.40 -13.32 9.84
CA ILE A 29 2.64 -13.55 8.41
C ILE A 29 4.11 -13.87 8.14
N ALA A 30 5.05 -13.17 8.79
CA ALA A 30 6.48 -13.43 8.63
C ALA A 30 6.84 -14.86 9.07
N LEU A 31 6.31 -15.34 10.20
CA LEU A 31 6.54 -16.70 10.69
C LEU A 31 5.84 -17.76 9.82
N LEU A 32 4.54 -17.60 9.55
CA LEU A 32 3.78 -18.55 8.74
C LEU A 32 4.27 -18.62 7.30
N GLY A 33 4.87 -17.53 6.78
CA GLY A 33 5.46 -17.51 5.44
C GLY A 33 6.52 -18.59 5.23
N PHE A 34 7.24 -18.99 6.28
CA PHE A 34 8.19 -20.10 6.22
C PHE A 34 7.55 -21.47 6.27
N LEU A 35 6.24 -21.59 6.52
CA LEU A 35 5.53 -22.84 6.79
C LEU A 35 4.55 -23.27 5.69
N VAL A 36 4.34 -22.45 4.65
CA VAL A 36 3.25 -22.68 3.69
C VAL A 36 3.68 -23.05 2.28
N TRP A 37 4.98 -23.07 1.98
CA TRP A 37 5.50 -23.26 0.62
C TRP A 37 4.91 -24.47 -0.14
N GLY A 38 4.57 -25.54 0.57
CA GLY A 38 4.02 -26.78 0.00
C GLY A 38 2.68 -26.61 -0.71
N HIS A 39 1.93 -25.52 -0.49
CA HIS A 39 0.70 -25.24 -1.24
C HIS A 39 0.93 -25.04 -2.74
N HIS A 40 2.14 -24.69 -3.15
CA HIS A 40 2.49 -24.58 -4.57
C HIS A 40 2.74 -25.95 -5.24
N MET A 41 2.69 -27.03 -4.47
CA MET A 41 3.08 -28.38 -4.90
C MET A 41 1.96 -29.40 -4.74
N PHE A 42 0.71 -28.97 -4.54
CA PHE A 42 -0.43 -29.89 -4.31
C PHE A 42 -0.63 -30.93 -5.42
N THR A 43 -0.22 -30.64 -6.66
CA THR A 43 -0.30 -31.54 -7.81
C THR A 43 0.98 -32.35 -8.07
N SER A 44 2.00 -32.23 -7.22
CA SER A 44 3.32 -32.87 -7.42
C SER A 44 3.40 -34.35 -7.03
N GLY A 45 2.31 -34.93 -6.49
CA GLY A 45 2.29 -36.30 -5.97
C GLY A 45 2.68 -36.44 -4.49
N MET A 46 2.65 -35.34 -3.72
CA MET A 46 2.86 -35.35 -2.27
C MET A 46 1.86 -36.26 -1.54
N SER A 47 2.28 -36.85 -0.42
CA SER A 47 1.41 -37.68 0.40
C SER A 47 0.17 -36.92 0.87
N SER A 48 -0.98 -37.61 0.97
CA SER A 48 -2.25 -36.98 1.37
C SER A 48 -2.16 -36.26 2.71
N LEU A 49 -1.42 -36.82 3.68
CA LEU A 49 -1.22 -36.19 4.98
C LEU A 49 -0.50 -34.85 4.85
N THR A 50 0.59 -34.81 4.08
CA THR A 50 1.37 -33.59 3.86
C THR A 50 0.53 -32.50 3.19
N THR A 51 -0.24 -32.88 2.18
CA THR A 51 -1.14 -31.99 1.43
C THR A 51 -2.24 -31.39 2.33
N ILE A 52 -2.83 -32.19 3.22
CA ILE A 52 -3.80 -31.70 4.22
C ILE A 52 -3.17 -30.70 5.20
N ILE A 53 -1.96 -31.00 5.70
CA ILE A 53 -1.24 -30.11 6.62
C ILE A 53 -0.96 -28.74 5.95
N PHE A 54 -0.40 -28.74 4.74
CA PHE A 54 -0.12 -27.49 4.02
C PHE A 54 -1.40 -26.72 3.68
N SER A 55 -2.50 -27.38 3.32
CA SER A 55 -3.79 -26.71 3.12
C SER A 55 -4.26 -26.00 4.39
N ALA A 56 -4.24 -26.67 5.54
CA ALA A 56 -4.64 -26.07 6.83
C ALA A 56 -3.74 -24.87 7.22
N LEU A 57 -2.42 -24.99 7.03
CA LEU A 57 -1.48 -23.89 7.28
C LEU A 57 -1.74 -22.70 6.34
N THR A 58 -2.06 -22.96 5.07
CA THR A 58 -2.36 -21.93 4.07
C THR A 58 -3.62 -21.14 4.45
N PHE A 59 -4.68 -21.81 4.90
CA PHE A 59 -5.86 -21.11 5.43
C PHE A 59 -5.55 -20.23 6.62
N THR A 60 -4.62 -20.65 7.48
CA THR A 60 -4.23 -19.88 8.66
C THR A 60 -3.59 -18.53 8.28
N VAL A 61 -2.87 -18.45 7.15
CA VAL A 61 -2.25 -17.19 6.67
C VAL A 61 -3.29 -16.12 6.29
N SER A 62 -4.51 -16.52 5.93
CA SER A 62 -5.56 -15.56 5.57
C SER A 62 -6.05 -14.77 6.78
N ILE A 63 -5.98 -15.34 7.99
CA ILE A 63 -6.49 -14.72 9.22
C ILE A 63 -5.70 -13.43 9.56
N PRO A 64 -4.36 -13.43 9.70
CA PRO A 64 -3.60 -12.20 9.89
C PRO A 64 -3.79 -11.17 8.79
N SER A 65 -3.93 -11.61 7.53
CA SER A 65 -4.15 -10.71 6.40
C SER A 65 -5.53 -10.03 6.49
N ALA A 66 -6.57 -10.79 6.85
CA ALA A 66 -7.92 -10.28 7.05
C ALA A 66 -7.97 -9.27 8.21
N ILE A 67 -7.30 -9.55 9.33
CA ILE A 67 -7.19 -8.61 10.46
C ILE A 67 -6.70 -7.25 9.96
N LYS A 68 -5.65 -7.21 9.13
CA LYS A 68 -5.13 -5.95 8.60
C LYS A 68 -6.14 -5.23 7.72
N VAL A 69 -6.84 -5.93 6.82
CA VAL A 69 -7.89 -5.34 5.97
C VAL A 69 -9.01 -4.74 6.81
N PHE A 70 -9.52 -5.47 7.81
CA PHE A 70 -10.58 -4.96 8.69
C PHE A 70 -10.12 -3.79 9.55
N ASN A 71 -8.88 -3.81 10.06
CA ASN A 71 -8.33 -2.69 10.80
C ASN A 71 -8.17 -1.43 9.93
N TRP A 72 -7.77 -1.57 8.67
CA TRP A 72 -7.75 -0.45 7.72
C TRP A 72 -9.15 0.09 7.44
N LEU A 73 -10.15 -0.77 7.22
CA LEU A 73 -11.55 -0.33 7.06
C LEU A 73 -12.07 0.38 8.32
N ALA A 74 -11.78 -0.14 9.51
CA ALA A 74 -12.14 0.47 10.78
C ALA A 74 -11.42 1.81 11.02
N THR A 75 -10.21 1.97 10.48
CA THR A 75 -9.48 3.25 10.48
C THR A 75 -10.24 4.27 9.65
N LEU A 76 -10.66 3.91 8.42
CA LEU A 76 -11.44 4.79 7.55
C LEU A 76 -12.82 5.14 8.10
N TYR A 77 -13.49 4.22 8.80
CA TYR A 77 -14.81 4.45 9.37
C TYR A 77 -14.81 5.64 10.35
N LYS A 78 -15.64 6.67 10.12
CA LYS A 78 -15.64 7.92 10.90
C LYS A 78 -14.30 8.70 10.88
N GLY A 79 -13.42 8.43 9.91
CA GLY A 79 -12.28 9.31 9.61
C GLY A 79 -12.70 10.49 8.73
N SER A 80 -11.85 11.51 8.64
CA SER A 80 -12.00 12.64 7.72
C SER A 80 -11.26 12.33 6.41
N ILE A 81 -11.89 11.57 5.52
CA ILE A 81 -11.24 11.01 4.33
C ILE A 81 -11.04 12.10 3.26
N SER A 82 -9.78 12.43 2.99
CA SER A 82 -9.38 13.25 1.85
C SER A 82 -9.02 12.36 0.68
N LEU A 83 -9.73 12.49 -0.46
CA LEU A 83 -9.46 11.71 -1.68
C LEU A 83 -8.23 12.23 -2.44
N THR A 84 -7.10 12.36 -1.76
CA THR A 84 -5.81 12.65 -2.39
C THR A 84 -5.36 11.48 -3.27
N THR A 85 -4.42 11.72 -4.17
CA THR A 85 -3.85 10.69 -5.05
C THR A 85 -3.37 9.47 -4.26
N PRO A 86 -2.58 9.60 -3.17
CA PRO A 86 -2.18 8.43 -2.37
C PRO A 86 -3.38 7.69 -1.76
N MET A 87 -4.42 8.40 -1.33
CA MET A 87 -5.62 7.79 -0.78
C MET A 87 -6.41 7.01 -1.84
N CYS A 88 -6.50 7.52 -3.08
CA CYS A 88 -7.08 6.79 -4.20
C CYS A 88 -6.35 5.45 -4.47
N TYR A 89 -5.02 5.45 -4.42
CA TYR A 89 -4.22 4.22 -4.54
C TYR A 89 -4.41 3.30 -3.33
N ALA A 90 -4.55 3.83 -2.11
CA ALA A 90 -4.82 3.03 -0.91
C ALA A 90 -6.20 2.34 -0.97
N ILE A 91 -7.24 3.05 -1.43
CA ILE A 91 -8.57 2.47 -1.66
C ILE A 91 -8.49 1.41 -2.77
N SER A 92 -7.82 1.72 -3.89
CA SER A 92 -7.63 0.76 -4.99
C SER A 92 -6.94 -0.52 -4.51
N PHE A 93 -5.91 -0.37 -3.67
CA PHE A 93 -5.25 -1.49 -3.00
C PHE A 93 -6.24 -2.33 -2.18
N LEU A 94 -7.09 -1.71 -1.35
CA LEU A 94 -8.04 -2.46 -0.53
C LEU A 94 -8.98 -3.32 -1.39
N PHE A 95 -9.49 -2.79 -2.50
CA PHE A 95 -10.34 -3.55 -3.42
C PHE A 95 -9.59 -4.69 -4.10
N LEU A 96 -8.47 -4.38 -4.75
CA LEU A 96 -7.69 -5.36 -5.52
C LEU A 96 -7.11 -6.45 -4.62
N PHE A 97 -6.49 -6.06 -3.51
CA PHE A 97 -5.91 -7.01 -2.57
C PHE A 97 -6.98 -7.93 -1.95
N THR A 98 -8.18 -7.43 -1.69
CA THR A 98 -9.27 -8.26 -1.15
C THR A 98 -9.74 -9.30 -2.16
N ILE A 99 -9.91 -8.93 -3.44
CA ILE A 99 -10.24 -9.89 -4.51
C ILE A 99 -9.13 -10.95 -4.63
N GLY A 100 -7.86 -10.53 -4.60
CA GLY A 100 -6.71 -11.44 -4.61
C GLY A 100 -6.69 -12.38 -3.42
N GLY A 101 -6.88 -11.86 -2.20
CA GLY A 101 -6.92 -12.65 -0.98
C GLY A 101 -8.05 -13.68 -0.96
N LEU A 102 -9.25 -13.30 -1.39
CA LEU A 102 -10.40 -14.20 -1.49
C LEU A 102 -10.16 -15.32 -2.50
N THR A 103 -9.59 -15.02 -3.66
CA THR A 103 -9.27 -16.05 -4.68
C THR A 103 -8.16 -16.99 -4.23
N GLY A 104 -7.26 -16.56 -3.34
CA GLY A 104 -6.24 -17.41 -2.73
C GLY A 104 -6.81 -18.48 -1.82
N LEU A 105 -7.96 -18.23 -1.18
CA LEU A 105 -8.64 -19.25 -0.38
C LEU A 105 -9.10 -20.43 -1.22
N PHE A 106 -9.58 -20.18 -2.45
CA PHE A 106 -9.95 -21.25 -3.38
C PHE A 106 -8.74 -22.11 -3.77
N LEU A 107 -7.57 -21.50 -3.99
CA LEU A 107 -6.32 -22.22 -4.26
C LEU A 107 -5.75 -22.93 -3.01
N GLY A 108 -6.17 -22.54 -1.81
CA GLY A 108 -5.89 -23.28 -0.57
C GLY A 108 -6.78 -24.52 -0.39
N VAL A 109 -7.93 -24.59 -1.07
CA VAL A 109 -8.82 -25.76 -1.05
C VAL A 109 -8.29 -26.83 -2.01
N LEU A 110 -7.89 -27.98 -1.48
CA LEU A 110 -7.31 -29.07 -2.26
C LEU A 110 -8.14 -29.50 -3.47
N SER A 111 -9.45 -29.72 -3.30
CA SER A 111 -10.33 -30.19 -4.37
C SER A 111 -10.49 -29.17 -5.51
N VAL A 112 -10.38 -27.87 -5.17
CA VAL A 112 -10.51 -26.77 -6.13
C VAL A 112 -9.18 -26.52 -6.82
N ASP A 113 -8.07 -26.50 -6.06
CA ASP A 113 -6.74 -26.29 -6.64
C ASP A 113 -6.42 -27.35 -7.69
N LEU A 114 -6.80 -28.63 -7.50
CA LEU A 114 -6.60 -29.66 -8.52
C LEU A 114 -7.12 -29.28 -9.92
N HIS A 115 -8.22 -28.52 -10.00
CA HIS A 115 -8.81 -28.08 -11.28
C HIS A 115 -8.23 -26.74 -11.76
N LEU A 116 -7.86 -25.86 -10.83
CA LEU A 116 -7.35 -24.52 -11.15
C LEU A 116 -5.83 -24.49 -11.29
N HIS A 117 -5.14 -25.55 -10.89
CA HIS A 117 -3.70 -25.65 -10.90
C HIS A 117 -3.17 -25.43 -12.32
N ASP A 118 -2.12 -24.62 -12.44
CA ASP A 118 -1.51 -24.26 -13.71
C ASP A 118 -2.46 -23.70 -14.78
N THR A 119 -3.61 -23.18 -14.38
CA THR A 119 -4.49 -22.39 -15.26
C THR A 119 -4.24 -20.89 -15.13
N TYR A 120 -4.90 -20.12 -15.99
CA TYR A 120 -4.96 -18.66 -15.89
C TYR A 120 -5.53 -18.15 -14.56
N PHE A 121 -6.22 -19.00 -13.76
CA PHE A 121 -6.77 -18.60 -12.47
C PHE A 121 -5.65 -18.29 -11.47
N ILE A 122 -4.59 -19.11 -11.43
CA ILE A 122 -3.41 -18.85 -10.61
C ILE A 122 -2.69 -17.58 -11.06
N VAL A 123 -2.62 -17.36 -12.39
CA VAL A 123 -2.01 -16.15 -12.95
C VAL A 123 -2.79 -14.93 -12.47
N ALA A 124 -4.11 -14.91 -12.61
CA ALA A 124 -4.96 -13.82 -12.15
C ALA A 124 -4.85 -13.59 -10.63
N HIS A 125 -4.97 -14.66 -9.83
CA HIS A 125 -4.84 -14.61 -8.38
C HIS A 125 -3.53 -13.93 -7.95
N PHE A 126 -2.40 -14.42 -8.47
CA PHE A 126 -1.09 -13.90 -8.12
C PHE A 126 -0.95 -12.43 -8.52
N HIS A 127 -1.44 -12.04 -9.69
CA HIS A 127 -1.39 -10.63 -10.10
C HIS A 127 -2.25 -9.75 -9.19
N TYR A 128 -3.45 -10.17 -8.78
CA TYR A 128 -4.26 -9.41 -7.82
C TYR A 128 -3.56 -9.21 -6.48
N VAL A 129 -2.88 -10.24 -5.94
CA VAL A 129 -2.17 -10.14 -4.66
C VAL A 129 -0.86 -9.36 -4.77
N MET A 130 -0.05 -9.64 -5.78
CA MET A 130 1.30 -9.05 -5.92
C MET A 130 1.30 -7.73 -6.67
N MET A 131 0.73 -7.67 -7.87
CA MET A 131 0.67 -6.42 -8.63
C MET A 131 -0.42 -5.51 -8.03
N GLY A 132 -1.65 -6.02 -7.85
CA GLY A 132 -2.74 -5.29 -7.20
C GLY A 132 -2.46 -4.91 -5.74
N GLY A 133 -1.56 -5.65 -5.06
CA GLY A 133 -1.08 -5.32 -3.72
C GLY A 133 0.18 -4.44 -3.73
N THR A 134 1.34 -5.04 -4.00
CA THR A 134 2.65 -4.39 -3.87
C THR A 134 2.84 -3.22 -4.83
N MET A 135 2.51 -3.36 -6.12
CA MET A 135 2.70 -2.26 -7.08
C MET A 135 1.76 -1.08 -6.78
N ILE A 136 0.48 -1.34 -6.49
CA ILE A 136 -0.49 -0.29 -6.17
C ILE A 136 -0.11 0.43 -4.88
N ALA A 137 0.31 -0.31 -3.85
CA ALA A 137 0.84 0.28 -2.63
C ALA A 137 2.12 1.09 -2.89
N PHE A 138 3.01 0.59 -3.75
CA PHE A 138 4.23 1.30 -4.15
C PHE A 138 3.92 2.61 -4.85
N LEU A 139 2.98 2.64 -5.82
CA LEU A 139 2.57 3.87 -6.49
C LEU A 139 1.93 4.86 -5.51
N GLY A 140 1.03 4.41 -4.64
CA GLY A 140 0.46 5.26 -3.59
C GLY A 140 1.52 5.84 -2.67
N GLY A 141 2.50 5.03 -2.25
CA GLY A 141 3.66 5.48 -1.48
C GLY A 141 4.55 6.45 -2.25
N LEU A 142 4.77 6.19 -3.53
CA LEU A 142 5.56 7.06 -4.40
C LEU A 142 4.94 8.45 -4.48
N PHE A 143 3.64 8.56 -4.75
CA PHE A 143 2.92 9.83 -4.71
C PHE A 143 2.93 10.46 -3.31
N HIS A 144 2.80 9.68 -2.24
CA HIS A 144 2.81 10.20 -0.88
C HIS A 144 4.15 10.83 -0.48
N TRP A 145 5.26 10.14 -0.74
CA TRP A 145 6.60 10.64 -0.38
C TRP A 145 7.27 11.43 -1.51
N TRP A 146 6.64 11.60 -2.68
CA TRP A 146 7.20 12.39 -3.78
C TRP A 146 7.58 13.82 -3.34
N PRO A 147 6.71 14.58 -2.64
CA PRO A 147 7.07 15.92 -2.18
C PRO A 147 8.19 15.89 -1.14
N LYS A 148 8.25 14.85 -0.31
CA LYS A 148 9.31 14.67 0.70
C LYS A 148 10.67 14.39 0.07
N MET A 149 10.71 13.60 -1.01
CA MET A 149 11.96 13.25 -1.69
C MET A 149 12.45 14.37 -2.61
N THR A 150 11.55 15.05 -3.32
CA THR A 150 11.90 15.97 -4.42
C THR A 150 11.71 17.44 -4.07
N GLY A 151 10.94 17.76 -3.03
CA GLY A 151 10.54 19.14 -2.72
C GLY A 151 9.54 19.72 -3.72
N LYS A 152 8.91 18.88 -4.55
CA LYS A 152 7.97 19.29 -5.59
C LYS A 152 6.61 18.63 -5.42
N MET A 153 5.55 19.43 -5.59
CA MET A 153 4.19 18.92 -5.70
C MET A 153 3.89 18.53 -7.15
N PHE A 154 3.25 17.37 -7.30
CA PHE A 154 2.66 16.92 -8.56
C PHE A 154 1.23 17.43 -8.72
N SER A 155 0.64 17.20 -9.89
CA SER A 155 -0.78 17.51 -10.12
C SER A 155 -1.66 16.44 -9.51
N GLU A 156 -2.44 16.78 -8.47
CA GLU A 156 -3.39 15.85 -7.83
C GLU A 156 -4.40 15.27 -8.82
N VAL A 157 -4.96 16.10 -9.71
CA VAL A 157 -5.91 15.64 -10.72
C VAL A 157 -5.26 14.63 -11.66
N GLY A 158 -4.03 14.89 -12.11
CA GLY A 158 -3.28 13.94 -12.95
C GLY A 158 -2.98 12.63 -12.22
N GLY A 159 -2.61 12.72 -10.94
CA GLY A 159 -2.38 11.56 -10.08
C GLY A 159 -3.63 10.70 -9.90
N GLN A 160 -4.77 11.31 -9.58
CA GLN A 160 -6.07 10.64 -9.46
C GLN A 160 -6.51 9.98 -10.78
N ILE A 161 -6.36 10.68 -11.91
CA ILE A 161 -6.64 10.12 -13.24
C ILE A 161 -5.76 8.89 -13.49
N SER A 162 -4.46 8.97 -13.19
CA SER A 162 -3.56 7.82 -13.33
C SER A 162 -4.03 6.62 -12.50
N CYS A 163 -4.43 6.86 -11.25
CA CYS A 163 -4.95 5.82 -10.37
C CYS A 163 -6.20 5.16 -10.95
N PHE A 164 -7.13 5.97 -11.46
CA PHE A 164 -8.37 5.47 -12.05
C PHE A 164 -8.11 4.61 -13.29
N ILE A 165 -7.25 5.08 -14.20
CA ILE A 165 -6.87 4.31 -15.40
C ILE A 165 -6.17 3.01 -15.02
N VAL A 166 -5.23 3.06 -14.06
CA VAL A 166 -4.53 1.87 -13.54
C VAL A 166 -5.54 0.88 -12.96
N PHE A 167 -6.49 1.33 -12.13
CA PHE A 167 -7.49 0.48 -11.51
C PHE A 167 -8.39 -0.22 -12.54
N ILE A 168 -8.89 0.52 -13.54
CA ILE A 168 -9.74 -0.03 -14.59
C ILE A 168 -8.94 -0.98 -15.49
N GLY A 169 -7.77 -0.55 -15.96
CA GLY A 169 -6.89 -1.38 -16.79
C GLY A 169 -6.49 -2.67 -16.09
N PHE A 170 -6.18 -2.61 -14.79
CA PHE A 170 -5.84 -3.79 -13.99
C PHE A 170 -7.00 -4.79 -13.94
N ASN A 171 -8.21 -4.36 -13.57
CA ASN A 171 -9.37 -5.25 -13.51
C ASN A 171 -9.74 -5.80 -14.89
N MET A 172 -9.69 -4.97 -15.93
CA MET A 172 -9.95 -5.38 -17.32
C MET A 172 -8.89 -6.39 -17.80
N THR A 173 -7.66 -6.33 -17.28
CA THR A 173 -6.61 -7.32 -17.58
C THR A 173 -6.90 -8.66 -16.92
N PHE A 174 -7.13 -8.67 -15.60
CA PHE A 174 -7.05 -9.90 -14.81
C PHE A 174 -8.40 -10.52 -14.41
N LEU A 175 -9.52 -9.77 -14.39
CA LEU A 175 -10.85 -10.38 -14.21
C LEU A 175 -11.18 -11.40 -15.30
N PRO A 176 -10.95 -11.12 -16.60
CA PRO A 176 -11.19 -12.12 -17.66
C PRO A 176 -10.34 -13.37 -17.47
N GLN A 177 -9.13 -13.23 -16.89
CA GLN A 177 -8.24 -14.36 -16.65
C GLN A 177 -8.74 -15.31 -15.55
N PHE A 178 -9.49 -14.83 -14.54
CA PHE A 178 -10.18 -15.72 -13.62
C PHE A 178 -11.21 -16.59 -14.33
N VAL A 179 -11.94 -16.02 -15.30
CA VAL A 179 -12.94 -16.76 -16.11
C VAL A 179 -12.26 -17.73 -17.07
N LEU A 180 -11.17 -17.31 -17.72
CA LEU A 180 -10.36 -18.19 -18.58
C LEU A 180 -9.83 -19.39 -17.80
N GLY A 181 -9.24 -19.14 -16.64
CA GLY A 181 -8.67 -20.19 -15.80
C GLY A 181 -9.70 -21.18 -15.28
N SER A 182 -10.86 -20.70 -14.83
CA SER A 182 -11.95 -21.57 -14.35
C SER A 182 -12.60 -22.39 -15.47
N ARG A 183 -12.43 -21.99 -16.73
CA ARG A 183 -12.84 -22.75 -17.93
C ARG A 183 -11.73 -23.63 -18.52
N GLY A 184 -10.60 -23.75 -17.82
CA GLY A 184 -9.55 -24.69 -18.18
C GLY A 184 -8.44 -24.12 -19.08
N MET A 185 -8.39 -22.81 -19.35
CA MET A 185 -7.30 -22.21 -20.13
C MET A 185 -5.96 -22.34 -19.36
N PRO A 186 -5.00 -23.16 -19.83
CA PRO A 186 -3.75 -23.38 -19.11
C PRO A 186 -2.79 -22.20 -19.27
N ARG A 187 -1.98 -21.93 -18.24
CA ARG A 187 -0.91 -20.92 -18.34
C ARG A 187 0.21 -21.41 -19.28
N ARG A 188 0.97 -20.48 -19.85
CA ARG A 188 2.17 -20.74 -20.69
C ARG A 188 1.88 -21.40 -22.05
N TYR A 189 0.65 -21.35 -22.53
CA TYR A 189 0.31 -21.73 -23.90
C TYR A 189 0.45 -20.51 -24.82
N ALA A 190 1.05 -20.72 -26.00
CA ALA A 190 1.27 -19.65 -26.98
C ALA A 190 0.02 -19.33 -27.82
N THR A 191 -0.91 -20.28 -27.93
CA THR A 191 -2.19 -20.15 -28.64
C THR A 191 -3.32 -20.67 -27.77
N TYR A 192 -4.55 -20.32 -28.13
CA TYR A 192 -5.77 -20.69 -27.42
C TYR A 192 -6.89 -21.02 -28.40
N ASP A 193 -7.91 -21.74 -27.94
CA ASP A 193 -9.07 -22.06 -28.75
C ASP A 193 -9.93 -20.82 -29.05
N PRO A 194 -10.58 -20.73 -30.22
CA PRO A 194 -11.36 -19.56 -30.63
C PRO A 194 -12.44 -19.13 -29.62
N GLU A 195 -12.97 -20.05 -28.81
CA GLU A 195 -13.96 -19.73 -27.77
C GLU A 195 -13.42 -18.80 -26.68
N PHE A 196 -12.11 -18.79 -26.44
CA PHE A 196 -11.45 -17.93 -25.46
C PHE A 196 -11.02 -16.57 -26.04
N ALA A 197 -11.19 -16.36 -27.35
CA ALA A 197 -10.68 -15.18 -28.03
C ALA A 197 -11.17 -13.87 -27.44
N PHE A 198 -12.47 -13.77 -27.11
CA PHE A 198 -13.04 -12.55 -26.54
C PHE A 198 -12.39 -12.18 -25.20
N LEU A 199 -12.22 -13.15 -24.29
CA LEU A 199 -11.64 -12.91 -22.97
C LEU A 199 -10.14 -12.57 -23.06
N HIS A 200 -9.40 -13.19 -23.98
CA HIS A 200 -8.00 -12.83 -24.25
C HIS A 200 -7.85 -11.43 -24.84
N GLN A 201 -8.72 -11.04 -25.77
CA GLN A 201 -8.73 -9.68 -26.33
C GLN A 201 -9.05 -8.65 -25.25
N LEU A 202 -10.06 -8.90 -24.42
CA LEU A 202 -10.41 -8.04 -23.30
C LEU A 202 -9.24 -7.88 -22.32
N SER A 203 -8.60 -8.99 -21.95
CA SER A 203 -7.40 -9.00 -21.10
C SER A 203 -6.26 -8.19 -21.73
N SER A 204 -6.05 -8.31 -23.05
CA SER A 204 -4.99 -7.61 -23.78
C SER A 204 -5.24 -6.10 -23.85
N TYR A 205 -6.46 -5.68 -24.15
CA TYR A 205 -6.83 -4.25 -24.11
C TYR A 205 -6.69 -3.68 -22.71
N GLY A 206 -7.08 -4.44 -21.68
CA GLY A 206 -6.85 -4.09 -20.29
C GLY A 206 -5.36 -3.87 -19.99
N ALA A 207 -4.48 -4.74 -20.50
CA ALA A 207 -3.04 -4.63 -20.27
C ALA A 207 -2.45 -3.37 -20.92
N PHE A 208 -2.88 -3.02 -22.14
CA PHE A 208 -2.51 -1.74 -22.76
C PHE A 208 -3.01 -0.54 -21.96
N LEU A 209 -4.26 -0.58 -21.49
CA LEU A 209 -4.83 0.48 -20.66
C LEU A 209 -4.08 0.64 -19.33
N LEU A 210 -3.70 -0.47 -18.70
CA LEU A 210 -2.86 -0.48 -17.50
C LEU A 210 -1.50 0.16 -17.79
N GLY A 211 -0.86 -0.20 -18.90
CA GLY A 211 0.39 0.41 -19.36
C GLY A 211 0.28 1.93 -19.55
N ILE A 212 -0.82 2.39 -20.17
CA ILE A 212 -1.13 3.83 -20.30
C ILE A 212 -1.29 4.48 -18.93
N GLY A 213 -2.02 3.85 -18.00
CA GLY A 213 -2.19 4.39 -16.63
C GLY A 213 -0.86 4.55 -15.89
N LEU A 214 0.03 3.55 -15.99
CA LEU A 214 1.38 3.61 -15.42
C LEU A 214 2.24 4.70 -16.10
N LEU A 215 2.14 4.84 -17.42
CA LEU A 215 2.81 5.91 -18.16
C LEU A 215 2.33 7.30 -17.71
N VAL A 216 1.01 7.49 -17.56
CA VAL A 216 0.43 8.74 -17.07
C VAL A 216 0.94 9.05 -15.67
N ALA A 217 0.99 8.07 -14.76
CA ALA A 217 1.58 8.25 -13.43
C ALA A 217 3.04 8.70 -13.51
N GLY A 218 3.85 8.05 -14.35
CA GLY A 218 5.25 8.41 -14.58
C GLY A 218 5.41 9.82 -15.16
N VAL A 219 4.58 10.21 -16.13
CA VAL A 219 4.59 11.55 -16.75
C VAL A 219 4.20 12.62 -15.74
N VAL A 220 3.18 12.39 -14.91
CA VAL A 220 2.75 13.33 -13.86
C VAL A 220 3.89 13.60 -12.88
N LEU A 221 4.57 12.54 -12.43
CA LEU A 221 5.70 12.66 -11.51
C LEU A 221 6.90 13.32 -12.20
N ALA A 222 7.29 12.90 -13.40
CA ALA A 222 8.40 13.49 -14.13
C ALA A 222 8.18 14.98 -14.44
N TYR A 223 6.98 15.36 -14.89
CA TYR A 223 6.62 16.75 -15.16
C TYR A 223 6.73 17.62 -13.90
N SER A 224 6.38 17.07 -12.72
CA SER A 224 6.47 17.80 -11.45
C SER A 224 7.90 18.17 -11.05
N LEU A 225 8.92 17.42 -11.50
CA LEU A 225 10.32 17.75 -11.20
C LEU A 225 10.73 19.08 -11.82
N PHE A 226 10.27 19.32 -13.05
CA PHE A 226 10.62 20.52 -13.81
C PHE A 226 9.65 21.67 -13.54
N ASN A 227 8.35 21.38 -13.50
CA ASN A 227 7.29 22.40 -13.48
C ASN A 227 6.40 22.35 -12.23
N GLY A 228 6.67 21.48 -11.26
CA GLY A 228 5.90 21.37 -10.03
C GLY A 228 6.10 22.56 -9.10
N LYS A 229 5.03 22.91 -8.37
CA LYS A 229 5.08 23.89 -7.28
C LYS A 229 6.01 23.39 -6.18
N LYS A 230 6.62 24.31 -5.42
CA LYS A 230 7.44 23.95 -4.26
C LYS A 230 6.56 23.25 -3.21
N ALA A 231 7.01 22.11 -2.71
CA ALA A 231 6.29 21.38 -1.69
C ALA A 231 6.44 22.04 -0.31
N PRO A 232 5.36 22.14 0.48
CA PRO A 232 5.48 22.44 1.90
C PRO A 232 6.14 21.27 2.64
N ALA A 233 6.55 21.49 3.89
CA ALA A 233 7.22 20.46 4.69
C ALA A 233 6.29 19.26 4.99
N ASN A 234 5.00 19.53 5.21
CA ASN A 234 3.95 18.56 5.50
C ASN A 234 2.67 18.86 4.67
N PRO A 235 2.65 18.47 3.38
CA PRO A 235 1.50 18.72 2.51
C PRO A 235 0.24 17.92 2.89
N TRP A 236 0.40 16.82 3.63
CA TRP A 236 -0.68 15.85 3.87
C TRP A 236 -1.26 15.91 5.29
N GLY A 237 -0.56 16.56 6.22
CA GLY A 237 -0.93 16.49 7.64
C GLY A 237 -0.56 15.16 8.27
N GLY A 238 0.57 14.58 7.86
CA GLY A 238 1.11 13.39 8.52
C GLY A 238 1.72 13.77 9.87
N VAL A 239 1.62 12.87 10.85
CA VAL A 239 2.07 13.12 12.23
C VAL A 239 3.32 12.31 12.63
N THR A 240 3.72 11.36 11.77
CA THR A 240 4.98 10.62 11.86
C THR A 240 6.20 11.53 11.66
N LEU A 241 7.36 11.06 12.12
CA LEU A 241 8.58 11.87 12.22
C LEU A 241 9.02 12.46 10.87
N GLU A 242 8.84 11.75 9.75
CA GLU A 242 9.24 12.28 8.44
C GLU A 242 8.55 13.60 8.08
N TRP A 243 7.35 13.84 8.61
CA TRP A 243 6.58 15.07 8.39
C TRP A 243 6.90 16.19 9.39
N GLN A 244 7.75 15.92 10.38
CA GLN A 244 8.33 16.93 11.28
C GLN A 244 9.63 17.54 10.73
N CYS A 245 10.11 17.04 9.59
CA CYS A 245 11.30 17.52 8.89
C CYS A 245 10.92 18.32 7.62
N SER A 246 11.85 19.12 7.09
CA SER A 246 11.66 19.82 5.81
C SER A 246 11.46 18.85 4.63
N SER A 247 11.00 19.40 3.50
CA SER A 247 10.82 18.67 2.24
C SER A 247 11.58 19.41 1.13
N PRO A 248 12.72 18.90 0.63
CA PRO A 248 13.42 17.70 1.08
C PRO A 248 14.06 17.82 2.47
N PRO A 249 14.35 16.70 3.16
CA PRO A 249 15.06 16.73 4.42
C PRO A 249 16.52 17.21 4.22
N PRO A 250 17.14 17.88 5.22
CA PRO A 250 18.56 18.19 5.19
C PRO A 250 19.37 16.90 5.40
N PHE A 251 20.68 16.95 5.13
CA PHE A 251 21.58 15.78 5.22
C PHE A 251 21.49 15.01 6.56
N TYR A 252 21.31 15.73 7.67
CA TYR A 252 21.23 15.15 9.03
C TYR A 252 19.79 14.90 9.51
N ASN A 253 18.78 15.12 8.67
CA ASN A 253 17.34 15.07 8.96
C ASN A 253 16.87 16.03 10.09
N PHE A 254 17.35 15.86 11.31
CA PHE A 254 16.99 16.67 12.48
C PHE A 254 18.23 17.24 13.16
N ALA A 255 18.17 18.52 13.54
CA ALA A 255 19.29 19.15 14.26
C ALA A 255 19.50 18.56 15.67
N ARG A 256 18.42 18.02 16.27
CA ARG A 256 18.41 17.32 17.56
C ARG A 256 17.48 16.10 17.45
N PRO A 257 17.74 15.01 18.19
CA PRO A 257 16.83 13.87 18.22
C PRO A 257 15.40 14.32 18.60
N PRO A 258 14.38 14.01 17.78
CA PRO A 258 13.00 14.37 18.09
C PRO A 258 12.48 13.56 19.28
N VAL A 259 11.56 14.14 20.04
CA VAL A 259 10.82 13.41 21.08
C VAL A 259 9.80 12.51 20.40
N VAL A 260 9.81 11.22 20.72
CA VAL A 260 8.89 10.25 20.13
C VAL A 260 7.62 10.13 20.96
N GLY A 261 6.48 10.14 20.29
CA GLY A 261 5.16 9.93 20.86
C GLY A 261 4.41 8.85 20.09
N ASP A 262 3.08 8.87 20.20
CA ASP A 262 2.23 8.03 19.36
C ASP A 262 2.34 8.47 17.88
N PRO A 263 2.74 7.58 16.96
CA PRO A 263 2.94 7.92 15.55
C PRO A 263 1.66 8.26 14.79
N TYR A 264 0.47 8.10 15.37
CA TYR A 264 -0.80 8.44 14.73
C TYR A 264 -1.72 9.33 15.59
N ASP A 265 -1.14 10.15 16.47
CA ASP A 265 -1.87 11.17 17.22
C ASP A 265 -2.00 12.47 16.39
N PHE A 266 -3.23 12.77 15.97
CA PHE A 266 -3.58 13.94 15.17
C PHE A 266 -4.10 15.13 16.00
N THR A 267 -4.19 15.02 17.33
CA THR A 267 -4.84 16.03 18.19
C THR A 267 -4.15 17.40 18.19
N GLY A 268 -2.84 17.44 17.96
CA GLY A 268 -2.04 18.66 17.90
C GLY A 268 -1.86 19.23 16.48
N LEU A 269 -2.56 18.72 15.46
CA LEU A 269 -2.34 19.13 14.07
C LEU A 269 -3.27 20.29 13.67
N GLY A 270 -2.70 21.33 13.06
CA GLY A 270 -3.43 22.47 12.51
C GLY A 270 -2.97 22.83 11.09
N TRP A 271 -3.81 23.58 10.35
CA TRP A 271 -3.50 24.09 9.01
C TRP A 271 -3.04 25.55 9.09
N ASP A 272 -1.85 25.86 8.54
CA ASP A 272 -1.36 27.24 8.38
C ASP A 272 -1.65 27.72 6.95
N GLU A 273 -2.68 28.55 6.80
CA GLU A 273 -3.11 29.11 5.50
C GLU A 273 -2.01 29.88 4.77
N LYS A 274 -1.09 30.54 5.49
CA LYS A 274 -0.06 31.37 4.86
C LYS A 274 1.05 30.52 4.22
N LYS A 275 1.29 29.34 4.77
CA LYS A 275 2.33 28.42 4.30
C LYS A 275 1.78 27.27 3.46
N GLU A 276 0.46 27.20 3.32
CA GLU A 276 -0.26 26.07 2.71
C GLU A 276 0.27 24.73 3.25
N ASN A 277 0.42 24.64 4.58
CA ASN A 277 1.12 23.54 5.24
C ASN A 277 0.43 23.13 6.54
N TYR A 278 0.45 21.84 6.84
CA TYR A 278 0.09 21.37 8.17
C TYR A 278 1.25 21.59 9.16
N VAL A 279 0.91 22.12 10.33
CA VAL A 279 1.85 22.41 11.42
C VAL A 279 1.35 21.79 12.72
N PHE A 280 2.27 21.38 13.57
CA PHE A 280 1.93 21.01 14.94
C PHE A 280 1.69 22.30 15.73
N LEU A 281 0.50 22.42 16.29
CA LEU A 281 0.15 23.44 17.24
C LEU A 281 0.84 23.08 18.55
N ASP A 282 1.59 24.01 19.13
CA ASP A 282 2.08 23.83 20.49
C ASP A 282 0.87 23.54 21.40
N PRO A 283 0.97 22.59 22.35
CA PRO A 283 -0.10 22.41 23.33
C PRO A 283 -0.39 23.76 23.96
N ILE A 284 -1.66 24.13 24.09
CA ILE A 284 -2.10 25.34 24.77
C ILE A 284 -1.43 25.31 26.15
N VAL A 285 -0.34 26.05 26.31
CA VAL A 285 0.29 26.25 27.61
C VAL A 285 -0.71 27.11 28.36
N GLU A 286 -1.40 26.52 29.34
CA GLU A 286 -2.15 27.33 30.29
C GLU A 286 -1.21 28.42 30.84
N PRO A 287 -1.64 29.69 30.87
CA PRO A 287 -0.77 30.78 31.30
C PRO A 287 -0.43 30.58 32.78
N GLY A 288 0.73 29.98 33.05
CA GLY A 288 1.17 29.67 34.41
C GLY A 288 2.25 28.58 34.53
N GLN A 289 2.43 27.71 33.55
CA GLN A 289 3.50 26.70 33.61
C GLN A 289 4.66 27.06 32.67
N GLY A 290 5.66 27.74 33.22
CA GLY A 290 6.88 28.11 32.51
C GLY A 290 7.65 26.87 32.06
N VAL A 291 7.71 26.65 30.75
CA VAL A 291 8.68 25.73 30.14
C VAL A 291 10.06 26.34 30.33
N LYS A 292 10.90 25.71 31.16
CA LYS A 292 12.31 26.07 31.28
C LYS A 292 12.94 25.96 29.88
N ALA A 293 13.48 27.07 29.38
CA ALA A 293 14.26 27.09 28.15
C ALA A 293 15.35 26.02 28.23
N ALA A 294 15.35 25.09 27.26
CA ALA A 294 16.39 24.07 27.17
C ALA A 294 17.74 24.78 26.92
N PRO A 295 18.81 24.41 27.65
CA PRO A 295 20.11 25.04 27.48
C PRO A 295 20.65 24.80 26.06
N VAL A 296 21.43 25.76 25.57
CA VAL A 296 22.10 25.71 24.26
C VAL A 296 23.13 24.57 24.27
N GLY A 297 22.69 23.37 23.86
CA GLY A 297 23.50 22.16 23.78
C GLY A 297 24.04 21.90 22.37
N VAL A 298 25.30 21.49 22.34
CA VAL A 298 26.18 21.15 21.20
C VAL A 298 25.58 20.03 20.32
N PRO A 299 25.84 20.02 18.99
CA PRO A 299 25.35 18.97 18.08
C PRO A 299 25.79 17.58 18.48
N ALA A 300 24.95 16.57 18.19
CA ALA A 300 25.06 15.17 18.62
C ALA A 300 26.32 14.40 18.15
N HIS A 301 27.25 15.03 17.43
CA HIS A 301 28.48 14.40 16.93
C HIS A 301 29.79 15.13 17.27
N ALA A 302 29.80 16.09 18.20
CA ALA A 302 31.05 16.71 18.66
C ALA A 302 31.87 15.82 19.64
N GLY A 303 31.81 14.49 19.51
CA GLY A 303 32.30 13.55 20.52
C GLY A 303 33.05 12.33 19.99
N GLY A 304 33.82 12.45 18.90
CA GLY A 304 34.64 11.31 18.49
C GLY A 304 35.55 11.55 17.29
N GLN A 305 36.65 12.28 17.50
CA GLN A 305 37.96 12.01 16.89
C GLN A 305 39.05 12.63 17.79
N GLN A 306 39.60 11.81 18.69
CA GLN A 306 41.00 11.83 19.14
C GLN A 306 41.46 10.37 19.21
#